data_AF-A0A953DF00-F1
#
_entry.id   AF-A0A953DF00-F1
#
_cell.length_a   1.000
_cell.length_b   1.000
_cell.length_c   1.000
_cell.angle_alpha   90.00
_cell.angle_beta   90.00
_cell.angle_gamma   90.00
#
_symmetry.space_group_name_H-M   'P 1'
#
loop_
_entity.id
_entity.type
_entity.pdbx_description
1 polymer ?
#
loop_
_entity_poly.entity_id
_entity_poly.type
_entity_poly.pdbx_seq_one_letter_code
_entity_poly.pdbx_strand_id
1 'polypeptide(L)'
;MTLCSASSCRSSRDVPGNDLPWEQLYCILRPRVAHWVHSASLSSWSRQRDEIVTDIVQETMIRLLHYARRAERGEVAPIDSLEHLSLIVAYNCFRDLWRRDHCLIYIIQQDCSAQRASSLCPESEQFEAVLDHVFEEWLFSFLAREIVNFPEKQRTALLVDLANRMYFGPQPTVLQRAFLEVGIDLQQYRRELPPDPVERGRHASLLSLAYKRLARIVRGQLGAQAA
;
A
#
# COMPACT_ATOMS: atom_id res chain seq x y z
N MET A 1 -64.13 -44.56 -9.07
CA MET A 1 -63.48 -43.37 -9.65
C MET A 1 -63.30 -42.31 -8.58
N THR A 2 -62.13 -42.24 -7.93
CA THR A 2 -61.47 -40.99 -7.50
C THR A 2 -60.07 -41.35 -7.02
N LEU A 3 -59.06 -40.73 -7.61
CA LEU A 3 -57.64 -40.99 -7.45
C LEU A 3 -57.12 -40.30 -6.18
N CYS A 4 -56.43 -41.06 -5.32
CA CYS A 4 -55.54 -40.49 -4.30
C CYS A 4 -54.22 -40.07 -4.96
N SER A 5 -53.99 -38.76 -5.08
CA SER A 5 -52.69 -38.20 -5.43
C SER A 5 -51.85 -38.01 -4.17
N ALA A 6 -50.89 -38.90 -3.96
CA ALA A 6 -49.73 -38.63 -3.13
C ALA A 6 -48.67 -37.93 -4.01
N SER A 7 -48.39 -36.65 -3.74
CA SER A 7 -47.24 -35.98 -4.35
C SER A 7 -46.61 -34.99 -3.40
N SER A 8 -45.49 -35.46 -2.84
CA SER A 8 -44.25 -34.73 -2.60
C SER A 8 -44.32 -33.54 -1.64
N CYS A 9 -43.87 -33.82 -0.41
CA CYS A 9 -43.10 -32.88 0.38
C CYS A 9 -42.03 -32.23 -0.51
N ARG A 10 -42.17 -30.94 -0.83
CA ARG A 10 -41.03 -30.12 -1.24
C ARG A 10 -40.67 -29.26 -0.04
N SER A 11 -39.60 -29.72 0.59
CA SER A 11 -38.76 -29.00 1.54
C SER A 11 -38.64 -27.53 1.14
N SER A 12 -38.76 -26.69 2.16
CA SER A 12 -38.40 -25.27 2.19
C SER A 12 -37.27 -24.98 1.21
N ARG A 13 -37.54 -24.14 0.21
CA ARG A 13 -36.48 -23.33 -0.38
C ARG A 13 -36.26 -22.18 0.59
N ASP A 14 -35.51 -22.45 1.64
CA ASP A 14 -34.78 -21.39 2.31
C ASP A 14 -33.77 -20.91 1.27
N VAL A 15 -34.09 -19.79 0.61
CA VAL A 15 -33.08 -18.99 -0.07
C VAL A 15 -32.38 -18.25 1.06
N PRO A 16 -31.13 -18.56 1.42
CA PRO A 16 -30.39 -17.69 2.30
C PRO A 16 -30.14 -16.43 1.47
N GLY A 17 -30.79 -15.33 1.84
CA GLY A 17 -30.41 -14.00 1.38
C GLY A 17 -28.94 -13.81 1.74
N ASN A 18 -28.07 -13.98 0.75
CA ASN A 18 -26.62 -13.89 0.92
C ASN A 18 -26.19 -12.41 0.87
N ASP A 19 -26.87 -11.58 1.67
CA ASP A 19 -26.56 -10.15 1.86
C ASP A 19 -25.32 -9.97 2.77
N LEU A 20 -24.75 -11.07 3.27
CA LEU A 20 -23.68 -11.11 4.27
C LEU A 20 -22.20 -10.99 3.80
N PRO A 21 -21.79 -10.93 2.50
CA PRO A 21 -20.37 -10.73 2.18
C PRO A 21 -19.92 -9.26 2.35
N TRP A 22 -20.84 -8.30 2.21
CA TRP A 22 -20.51 -6.86 2.21
C TRP A 22 -20.39 -6.28 3.61
N GLU A 23 -21.23 -6.70 4.55
CA GLU A 23 -21.10 -6.30 5.95
C GLU A 23 -19.79 -6.83 6.56
N GLN A 24 -19.42 -8.06 6.22
CA GLN A 24 -18.16 -8.66 6.67
C GLN A 24 -16.95 -7.91 6.10
N LEU A 25 -17.00 -7.54 4.82
CA LEU A 25 -16.00 -6.68 4.19
C LEU A 25 -15.87 -5.32 4.89
N TYR A 26 -16.99 -4.70 5.24
CA TYR A 26 -16.98 -3.42 5.96
C TYR A 26 -16.27 -3.54 7.31
N CYS A 27 -16.55 -4.61 8.06
CA CYS A 27 -15.89 -4.92 9.33
C CYS A 27 -14.38 -5.17 9.19
N ILE A 28 -13.93 -5.71 8.05
CA ILE A 28 -12.50 -5.93 7.78
C ILE A 28 -11.81 -4.63 7.32
N LEU A 29 -12.45 -3.88 6.44
CA LEU A 29 -11.87 -2.67 5.83
C LEU A 29 -11.76 -1.53 6.84
N ARG A 30 -12.83 -1.27 7.61
CA ARG A 30 -12.89 -0.11 8.51
C ARG A 30 -11.71 -0.02 9.49
N PRO A 31 -11.35 -1.05 10.28
CA PRO A 31 -10.22 -0.95 11.21
C PRO A 31 -8.87 -0.79 10.49
N ARG A 32 -8.70 -1.39 9.31
CA ARG A 32 -7.47 -1.29 8.51
C ARG A 32 -7.29 0.11 7.92
N VAL A 33 -8.37 0.65 7.36
CA VAL A 33 -8.40 2.02 6.83
C VAL A 33 -8.25 3.03 7.96
N ALA A 34 -8.91 2.82 9.10
CA ALA A 34 -8.74 3.64 10.29
C ALA A 34 -7.27 3.71 10.69
N HIS A 35 -6.61 2.56 10.79
CA HIS A 35 -5.19 2.52 11.10
C HIS A 35 -4.36 3.37 10.13
N TRP A 36 -4.57 3.26 8.82
CA TRP A 36 -3.85 4.06 7.82
C TRP A 36 -4.13 5.56 7.91
N VAL A 37 -5.40 5.96 8.13
CA VAL A 37 -5.80 7.36 8.26
C VAL A 37 -5.24 7.97 9.55
N HIS A 38 -5.24 7.20 10.64
CA HIS A 38 -4.63 7.61 11.89
C HIS A 38 -3.11 7.77 11.77
N SER A 39 -2.43 6.90 11.00
CA SER A 39 -0.99 6.95 10.77
C SER A 39 -0.54 7.88 9.64
N ALA A 40 -1.46 8.60 8.98
CA ALA A 40 -1.15 9.39 7.77
C ALA A 40 -0.52 10.76 8.06
N SER A 41 -0.48 11.19 9.32
CA SER A 41 0.16 12.42 9.81
C SER A 41 -0.21 13.72 9.05
N LEU A 42 -1.39 13.77 8.43
CA LEU A 42 -1.92 14.98 7.79
C LEU A 42 -2.74 15.80 8.80
N SER A 43 -2.29 17.02 9.08
CA SER A 43 -2.96 17.92 10.03
C SER A 43 -4.39 18.26 9.61
N SER A 44 -4.64 18.37 8.29
CA SER A 44 -5.98 18.57 7.71
C SER A 44 -6.95 17.43 8.04
N TRP A 45 -6.44 16.23 8.31
CA TRP A 45 -7.28 15.04 8.56
C TRP A 45 -7.65 14.87 10.02
N SER A 46 -6.95 15.52 10.94
CA SER A 46 -7.09 15.32 12.41
C SER A 46 -8.52 15.43 12.94
N ARG A 47 -9.32 16.33 12.38
CA ARG A 47 -10.73 16.56 12.77
C ARG A 47 -11.75 15.76 11.96
N GLN A 48 -11.31 15.10 10.90
CA GLN A 48 -12.18 14.42 9.93
C GLN A 48 -11.79 12.95 9.74
N ARG A 49 -11.08 12.36 10.70
CA ARG A 49 -10.50 11.03 10.53
C ARG A 49 -11.58 9.98 10.31
N ASP A 50 -12.66 10.03 11.08
CA ASP A 50 -13.76 9.06 10.96
C ASP A 50 -14.52 9.21 9.64
N GLU A 51 -14.70 10.44 9.16
CA GLU A 51 -15.31 10.73 7.86
C GLU A 51 -14.42 10.23 6.73
N ILE A 52 -13.12 10.52 6.77
CA ILE A 52 -12.15 10.06 5.77
C ILE A 52 -12.09 8.53 5.73
N VAL A 53 -12.10 7.88 6.89
CA VAL A 53 -12.19 6.41 6.99
C VAL A 53 -13.46 5.91 6.32
N THR A 54 -14.58 6.54 6.63
CA THR A 54 -15.88 6.18 6.06
C THR A 54 -15.88 6.35 4.53
N ASP A 55 -15.36 7.46 4.02
CA ASP A 55 -15.29 7.76 2.59
C ASP A 55 -14.42 6.75 1.85
N ILE A 56 -13.24 6.42 2.37
CA ILE A 56 -12.35 5.42 1.77
C ILE A 56 -13.02 4.05 1.75
N VAL A 57 -13.68 3.65 2.84
CA VAL A 57 -14.39 2.36 2.91
C VAL A 57 -15.55 2.34 1.92
N GLN A 58 -16.38 3.38 1.88
CA GLN A 58 -17.52 3.46 0.97
C GLN A 58 -17.08 3.45 -0.51
N GLU A 59 -16.09 4.25 -0.86
CA GLU A 59 -15.54 4.30 -2.23
C GLU A 59 -14.96 2.93 -2.64
N THR A 60 -14.32 2.23 -1.70
CA THR A 60 -13.83 0.85 -1.92
C THR A 60 -14.98 -0.09 -2.25
N MET A 61 -16.05 -0.05 -1.46
CA MET A 61 -17.22 -0.92 -1.63
C MET A 61 -17.90 -0.66 -2.99
N ILE A 62 -18.04 0.60 -3.39
CA ILE A 62 -18.61 0.98 -4.70
C ILE A 62 -17.76 0.40 -5.85
N ARG A 63 -16.43 0.55 -5.77
CA ARG A 63 -15.50 0.04 -6.79
C ARG A 63 -15.53 -1.47 -6.90
N LEU A 64 -15.61 -2.17 -5.77
CA LEU A 64 -15.74 -3.63 -5.74
C LEU A 64 -17.05 -4.10 -6.35
N LEU A 65 -18.17 -3.45 -6.04
CA LEU A 65 -19.47 -3.78 -6.62
C LEU A 65 -19.45 -3.59 -8.15
N HIS A 66 -18.85 -2.50 -8.62
CA HIS A 66 -18.69 -2.25 -10.05
C HIS A 66 -17.81 -3.32 -10.72
N TYR A 67 -16.71 -3.72 -10.08
CA TYR A 67 -15.85 -4.79 -10.56
C TYR A 67 -16.58 -6.13 -10.61
N ALA A 68 -17.30 -6.50 -9.55
CA ALA A 68 -18.07 -7.74 -9.46
C ALA A 68 -19.09 -7.85 -10.60
N ARG A 69 -19.86 -6.78 -10.85
CA ARG A 69 -20.83 -6.73 -11.97
C ARG A 69 -20.16 -6.88 -13.33
N ARG A 70 -18.97 -6.32 -13.53
CA ARG A 70 -18.20 -6.49 -14.77
C ARG A 70 -17.67 -7.91 -14.93
N ALA A 71 -17.27 -8.55 -13.83
CA ALA A 71 -16.83 -9.94 -13.83
C ALA A 71 -17.99 -10.89 -14.16
N GLU A 72 -19.18 -10.65 -13.59
CA GLU A 72 -20.41 -11.40 -13.91
C GLU A 72 -20.79 -11.30 -15.40
N ARG A 73 -20.54 -10.14 -16.02
CA ARG A 73 -20.74 -9.92 -17.47
C ARG A 73 -19.62 -10.48 -18.34
N GLY A 74 -18.56 -11.05 -17.74
CA GLY A 74 -17.41 -11.61 -18.46
C GLY A 74 -16.46 -10.57 -19.06
N GLU A 75 -16.55 -9.30 -18.65
CA GLU A 75 -15.69 -8.22 -19.15
C GLU A 75 -14.32 -8.18 -18.49
N VAL A 76 -14.22 -8.71 -17.27
CA VAL A 76 -12.99 -8.78 -16.47
C VAL A 76 -12.88 -10.16 -15.82
N ALA A 77 -11.67 -10.49 -15.36
CA ALA A 77 -11.43 -11.74 -14.66
C ALA A 77 -12.34 -11.88 -13.41
N PRO A 78 -12.79 -13.10 -13.08
CA PRO A 78 -13.53 -13.36 -11.86
C PRO A 78 -12.69 -13.03 -10.62
N ILE A 79 -13.37 -12.67 -9.53
CA ILE A 79 -12.72 -12.31 -8.27
C ILE A 79 -12.30 -13.59 -7.56
N ASP A 80 -10.99 -13.84 -7.48
CA ASP A 80 -10.43 -15.00 -6.75
C ASP A 80 -10.55 -14.83 -5.22
N SER A 81 -10.36 -13.61 -4.71
CA SER A 81 -10.51 -13.27 -3.29
C SER A 81 -11.02 -11.84 -3.14
N LEU A 82 -12.25 -11.74 -2.62
CA LEU A 82 -12.93 -10.47 -2.44
C LEU A 82 -12.27 -9.61 -1.34
N GLU A 83 -11.79 -10.24 -0.28
CA GLU A 83 -11.05 -9.59 0.81
C GLU A 83 -9.68 -9.06 0.35
N HIS A 84 -8.94 -9.83 -0.44
CA HIS A 84 -7.65 -9.37 -0.94
C HIS A 84 -7.80 -8.19 -1.90
N LEU A 85 -8.78 -8.29 -2.82
CA LEU A 85 -9.08 -7.22 -3.75
C LEU A 85 -9.55 -5.96 -3.03
N SER A 86 -10.36 -6.10 -1.97
CA SER A 86 -10.87 -4.97 -1.20
C SER A 86 -9.77 -4.19 -0.50
N LEU A 87 -8.80 -4.87 0.11
CA LEU A 87 -7.65 -4.23 0.75
C LEU A 87 -6.79 -3.48 -0.26
N ILE A 88 -6.58 -4.03 -1.46
CA ILE A 88 -5.82 -3.36 -2.52
C ILE A 88 -6.54 -2.08 -2.97
N VAL A 89 -7.84 -2.17 -3.22
CA VAL A 89 -8.64 -1.01 -3.66
C VAL A 89 -8.67 0.06 -2.57
N ALA A 90 -8.91 -0.32 -1.30
CA ALA A 90 -8.90 0.60 -0.16
C ALA A 90 -7.55 1.29 0.02
N TYR A 91 -6.45 0.55 -0.07
CA TYR A 91 -5.12 1.12 0.06
C TYR A 91 -4.81 2.09 -1.08
N ASN A 92 -5.24 1.80 -2.30
CA ASN A 92 -5.09 2.73 -3.42
C ASN A 92 -5.93 4.01 -3.21
N CYS A 93 -7.18 3.90 -2.75
CA CYS A 93 -8.01 5.05 -2.43
C CYS A 93 -7.39 5.91 -1.33
N PHE A 94 -6.93 5.28 -0.24
CA PHE A 94 -6.17 5.93 0.83
C PHE A 94 -4.95 6.67 0.28
N ARG A 95 -4.10 6.00 -0.49
CA ARG A 95 -2.86 6.57 -1.01
C ARG A 95 -3.11 7.73 -1.97
N ASP A 96 -4.14 7.63 -2.81
CA ASP A 96 -4.48 8.68 -3.76
C ASP A 96 -5.05 9.92 -3.04
N LEU A 97 -5.87 9.72 -2.00
CA LEU A 97 -6.35 10.78 -1.12
C LEU A 97 -5.20 11.43 -0.35
N TRP A 98 -4.32 10.62 0.24
CA TRP A 98 -3.14 11.08 0.95
C TRP A 98 -2.22 11.92 0.07
N ARG A 99 -1.89 11.44 -1.14
CA ARG A 99 -1.04 12.20 -2.07
C ARG A 99 -1.63 13.55 -2.45
N ARG A 100 -2.93 13.58 -2.72
CA ARG A 100 -3.63 14.80 -3.10
C ARG A 100 -3.56 15.83 -1.97
N ASP A 101 -3.90 15.42 -0.76
CA ASP A 101 -4.01 16.32 0.38
C ASP A 101 -2.63 16.72 0.92
N HIS A 102 -1.66 15.80 0.88
CA HIS A 102 -0.26 16.11 1.15
C HIS A 102 0.31 17.14 0.15
N CYS A 103 -0.01 17.01 -1.15
CA CYS A 103 0.39 17.99 -2.15
C CYS A 103 -0.26 19.36 -1.90
N LEU A 104 -1.55 19.38 -1.53
CA LEU A 104 -2.25 20.61 -1.18
C LEU A 104 -1.66 21.28 0.06
N ILE A 105 -1.34 20.51 1.11
CA ILE A 105 -0.65 21.02 2.30
C ILE A 105 0.71 21.61 1.93
N TYR A 106 1.48 20.92 1.10
CA TYR A 106 2.79 21.42 0.65
C TYR A 106 2.67 22.76 -0.10
N ILE A 107 1.71 22.89 -1.03
CA ILE A 107 1.45 24.14 -1.76
C ILE A 107 1.04 25.26 -0.79
N ILE A 108 0.09 24.99 0.11
CA ILE A 108 -0.38 25.95 1.12
C ILE A 108 0.75 26.36 2.07
N GLN A 109 1.61 25.43 2.47
CA GLN A 109 2.77 25.70 3.32
C GLN A 109 3.84 26.49 2.59
N GLN A 110 4.07 26.25 1.30
CA GLN A 110 4.98 27.03 0.48
C GLN A 110 4.47 28.48 0.30
N ASP A 111 3.17 28.65 0.13
CA ASP A 111 2.52 29.97 0.07
C ASP A 111 2.50 30.67 1.44
N CYS A 112 2.34 29.93 2.55
CA CYS A 112 2.32 30.48 3.92
C CYS A 112 3.72 30.71 4.51
N SER A 113 4.74 29.94 4.13
CA SER A 113 6.14 30.11 4.58
C SER A 113 6.80 31.33 3.95
N ALA A 114 6.32 31.76 2.77
CA ALA A 114 6.59 33.11 2.25
C ALA A 114 6.02 34.23 3.14
N GLN A 115 5.12 33.91 4.11
CA GLN A 115 4.43 34.88 4.96
C GLN A 115 4.64 34.71 6.48
N ARG A 116 5.15 33.58 6.99
CA ARG A 116 5.23 33.32 8.45
C ARG A 116 6.57 32.75 8.91
N ALA A 117 7.54 33.64 9.08
CA ALA A 117 8.65 33.45 10.00
C ALA A 117 8.20 33.82 11.43
N SER A 118 7.39 32.98 12.10
CA SER A 118 7.22 32.96 13.56
C SER A 118 6.13 31.98 14.00
N SER A 119 6.50 31.09 14.93
CA SER A 119 5.67 30.43 15.96
C SER A 119 5.80 28.90 15.94
N LEU A 120 6.38 28.39 17.03
CA LEU A 120 6.71 26.99 17.33
C LEU A 120 5.57 26.28 18.08
N CYS A 121 5.44 24.95 17.93
CA CYS A 121 4.77 24.05 18.88
C CYS A 121 5.38 22.63 18.76
N PRO A 122 6.14 22.09 19.75
CA PRO A 122 6.98 20.90 19.51
C PRO A 122 6.60 19.58 20.24
N GLU A 123 5.53 19.48 21.03
CA GLU A 123 5.35 18.30 21.91
C GLU A 123 4.64 17.09 21.29
N SER A 124 3.58 17.26 20.48
CA SER A 124 2.87 16.11 19.87
C SER A 124 3.55 15.58 18.59
N GLU A 125 4.41 16.38 17.96
CA GLU A 125 5.16 16.01 16.75
C GLU A 125 6.28 15.00 17.05
N GLN A 126 6.73 14.91 18.31
CA GLN A 126 7.89 14.13 18.70
C GLN A 126 7.58 12.63 18.90
N PHE A 127 6.36 12.27 19.31
CA PHE A 127 5.95 10.87 19.53
C PHE A 127 5.55 10.16 18.23
N GLU A 128 4.85 10.88 17.34
CA GLU A 128 4.44 10.38 16.01
C GLU A 128 5.65 10.20 15.08
N ALA A 129 6.62 11.13 15.10
CA ALA A 129 7.89 10.99 14.38
C ALA A 129 8.68 9.75 14.84
N VAL A 130 8.59 9.37 16.11
CA VAL A 130 9.25 8.16 16.64
C VAL A 130 8.58 6.89 16.10
N LEU A 131 7.25 6.84 15.98
CA LEU A 131 6.54 5.66 15.48
C LEU A 131 6.70 5.47 13.96
N ASP A 132 6.64 6.56 13.19
CA ASP A 132 6.92 6.53 11.75
C ASP A 132 8.36 6.08 11.48
N HIS A 133 9.33 6.57 12.28
CA HIS A 133 10.70 6.08 12.22
C HIS A 133 10.83 4.60 12.57
N VAL A 134 10.09 4.09 13.57
CA VAL A 134 10.14 2.67 13.94
C VAL A 134 9.57 1.77 12.83
N PHE A 135 8.49 2.18 12.17
CA PHE A 135 7.92 1.41 11.05
C PHE A 135 8.82 1.45 9.80
N GLU A 136 9.35 2.63 9.46
CA GLU A 136 10.32 2.79 8.37
C GLU A 136 11.61 1.99 8.64
N GLU A 137 12.14 2.04 9.86
CA GLU A 137 13.35 1.32 10.26
C GLU A 137 13.12 -0.19 10.19
N TRP A 138 11.98 -0.68 10.67
CA TRP A 138 11.61 -2.09 10.53
C TRP A 138 11.48 -2.50 9.06
N LEU A 139 10.74 -1.73 8.26
CA LEU A 139 10.49 -2.04 6.85
C LEU A 139 11.79 -2.04 6.05
N PHE A 140 12.63 -1.02 6.22
CA PHE A 140 13.91 -0.94 5.52
C PHE A 140 14.87 -2.04 5.96
N SER A 141 14.92 -2.36 7.25
CA SER A 141 15.71 -3.49 7.76
C SER A 141 15.24 -4.82 7.18
N PHE A 142 13.93 -5.05 7.12
CA PHE A 142 13.34 -6.23 6.50
C PHE A 142 13.70 -6.30 5.01
N LEU A 143 13.47 -5.22 4.26
CA LEU A 143 13.75 -5.17 2.83
C LEU A 143 15.24 -5.33 2.51
N ALA A 144 16.14 -4.77 3.32
CA ALA A 144 17.58 -4.93 3.13
C ALA A 144 18.00 -6.41 3.25
N ARG A 145 17.45 -7.13 4.25
CA ARG A 145 17.69 -8.58 4.44
C ARG A 145 17.10 -9.42 3.31
N GLU A 146 16.02 -8.99 2.70
CA GLU A 146 15.44 -9.68 1.54
C GLU A 146 16.25 -9.41 0.27
N ILE A 147 16.64 -8.15 0.04
CA ILE A 147 17.35 -7.70 -1.16
C ILE A 147 18.77 -8.29 -1.22
N VAL A 148 19.47 -8.48 -0.10
CA VAL A 148 20.80 -9.11 -0.10
C VAL A 148 20.76 -10.52 -0.71
N ASN A 149 19.63 -11.23 -0.60
CA ASN A 149 19.40 -12.57 -1.13
C ASN A 149 18.91 -12.60 -2.59
N PHE A 150 18.75 -11.45 -3.24
CA PHE A 150 18.31 -11.41 -4.64
C PHE A 150 19.41 -11.94 -5.59
N PRO A 151 19.03 -12.47 -6.76
CA PRO A 151 19.99 -12.78 -7.81
C PRO A 151 20.85 -11.56 -8.12
N GLU A 152 22.17 -11.74 -8.20
CA GLU A 152 23.15 -10.65 -8.24
C GLU A 152 22.79 -9.55 -9.24
N LYS A 153 22.40 -9.92 -10.47
CA LYS A 153 22.03 -8.95 -11.51
C LYS A 153 20.79 -8.12 -11.17
N GLN A 154 19.80 -8.73 -10.50
CA GLN A 154 18.58 -8.03 -10.05
C GLN A 154 18.88 -7.14 -8.85
N ARG A 155 19.65 -7.67 -7.89
CA ARG A 155 20.12 -6.91 -6.71
C ARG A 155 20.88 -5.67 -7.16
N THR A 156 21.90 -5.83 -8.01
CA THR A 156 22.72 -4.72 -8.50
C THR A 156 21.88 -3.70 -9.26
N ALA A 157 20.96 -4.11 -10.13
CA ALA A 157 20.10 -3.19 -10.84
C ALA A 157 19.24 -2.35 -9.87
N LEU A 158 18.66 -2.97 -8.85
CA LEU A 158 17.87 -2.31 -7.82
C LEU A 158 18.70 -1.34 -6.98
N LEU A 159 19.89 -1.76 -6.53
CA LEU A 159 20.77 -0.93 -5.71
C LEU A 159 21.31 0.28 -6.48
N VAL A 160 21.59 0.13 -7.78
CA VAL A 160 21.97 1.26 -8.65
C VAL A 160 20.82 2.26 -8.77
N ASP A 161 19.60 1.78 -9.01
CA ASP A 161 18.42 2.67 -9.11
C ASP A 161 18.16 3.41 -7.80
N LEU A 162 18.24 2.71 -6.65
CA LEU A 162 18.13 3.32 -5.33
C LEU A 162 19.23 4.36 -5.11
N ALA A 163 20.50 4.00 -5.30
CA ALA A 163 21.63 4.90 -5.09
C ALA A 163 21.54 6.17 -5.96
N ASN A 164 21.08 6.07 -7.20
CA ASN A 164 20.97 7.22 -8.11
C ASN A 164 19.83 8.17 -7.74
N ARG A 165 18.81 7.70 -7.02
CA ARG A 165 17.67 8.52 -6.56
C ARG A 165 17.86 9.07 -5.15
N MET A 166 18.91 8.64 -4.46
CA MET A 166 19.17 8.99 -3.08
C MET A 166 20.16 10.15 -2.94
N TYR A 167 19.96 10.93 -1.88
CA TYR A 167 20.94 11.88 -1.41
C TYR A 167 21.86 11.23 -0.36
N PHE A 168 23.17 11.41 -0.53
CA PHE A 168 24.20 10.95 0.41
C PHE A 168 24.74 12.17 1.16
N GLY A 169 24.08 12.50 2.27
CA GLY A 169 24.48 13.59 3.15
C GLY A 169 25.51 13.15 4.21
N PRO A 170 25.86 14.06 5.13
CA PRO A 170 26.80 13.77 6.23
C PRO A 170 26.29 12.70 7.21
N GLN A 171 24.96 12.57 7.35
CA GLN A 171 24.32 11.56 8.18
C GLN A 171 23.58 10.56 7.30
N PRO A 172 23.77 9.24 7.52
CA PRO A 172 23.10 8.23 6.72
C PRO A 172 21.60 8.17 7.05
N THR A 173 20.77 8.08 6.01
CA THR A 173 19.32 7.91 6.16
C THR A 173 18.98 6.54 6.77
N VAL A 174 17.75 6.36 7.27
CA VAL A 174 17.28 5.08 7.84
C VAL A 174 17.46 3.93 6.84
N LEU A 175 17.14 4.18 5.57
CA LEU A 175 17.36 3.21 4.48
C LEU A 175 18.85 2.90 4.27
N GLN A 176 19.73 3.90 4.31
CA GLN A 176 21.18 3.68 4.19
C GLN A 176 21.72 2.84 5.36
N ARG A 177 21.28 3.12 6.59
CA ARG A 177 21.65 2.34 7.77
C ARG A 177 21.21 0.88 7.65
N ALA A 178 19.96 0.63 7.25
CA ALA A 178 19.45 -0.72 7.06
C ALA A 178 20.26 -1.55 6.03
N PHE A 179 20.71 -0.92 4.94
CA PHE A 179 21.58 -1.60 3.97
C PHE A 179 23.01 -1.81 4.49
N LEU A 180 23.57 -0.86 5.23
CA LEU A 180 24.89 -1.00 5.86
C LEU A 180 24.91 -2.17 6.85
N GLU A 181 23.84 -2.36 7.63
CA GLU A 181 23.70 -3.48 8.58
C GLU A 181 23.77 -4.86 7.91
N VAL A 182 23.32 -4.97 6.65
CA VAL A 182 23.43 -6.21 5.86
C VAL A 182 24.69 -6.25 4.98
N GLY A 183 25.64 -5.34 5.22
CA GLY A 183 26.93 -5.28 4.52
C GLY A 183 26.87 -4.66 3.12
N ILE A 184 25.83 -3.88 2.82
CA ILE A 184 25.66 -3.18 1.53
C ILE A 184 25.84 -1.68 1.73
N ASP A 185 26.91 -1.15 1.16
CA ASP A 185 27.10 0.30 1.05
C ASP A 185 26.47 0.81 -0.25
N LEU A 186 25.30 1.45 -0.15
CA LEU A 186 24.57 2.01 -1.29
C LEU A 186 25.40 3.03 -2.10
N GLN A 187 26.36 3.71 -1.47
CA GLN A 187 27.17 4.72 -2.17
C GLN A 187 28.03 4.08 -3.28
N GLN A 188 28.46 2.84 -3.11
CA GLN A 188 29.25 2.08 -4.09
C GLN A 188 28.45 1.71 -5.35
N TYR A 189 27.12 1.77 -5.28
CA TYR A 189 26.23 1.47 -6.39
C TYR A 189 25.83 2.71 -7.17
N ARG A 190 26.27 3.91 -6.76
CA ARG A 190 26.03 5.14 -7.50
C ARG A 190 26.83 5.10 -8.80
N ARG A 191 26.13 5.02 -9.94
CA ARG A 191 26.73 4.89 -11.26
C ARG A 191 25.87 5.60 -12.29
N GLU A 192 26.51 6.26 -13.24
CA GLU A 192 25.81 6.76 -14.43
C GLU A 192 25.22 5.58 -15.20
N LEU A 193 24.00 5.73 -15.70
CA LEU A 193 23.38 4.68 -16.52
C LEU A 193 24.19 4.50 -17.81
N PRO A 194 24.33 3.25 -18.33
CA PRO A 194 25.06 3.01 -19.56
C PRO A 194 24.50 3.85 -20.72
N PRO A 195 25.34 4.44 -21.57
CA PRO A 195 24.88 5.21 -22.73
C PRO A 195 24.25 4.30 -23.80
N ASP A 196 24.70 3.04 -23.89
CA ASP A 196 24.21 2.07 -24.86
C ASP A 196 22.72 1.72 -24.62
N PRO A 197 21.84 1.91 -25.63
CA PRO A 197 20.43 1.53 -25.52
C PRO A 197 20.19 0.06 -25.21
N VAL A 198 21.05 -0.86 -25.67
CA VAL A 198 20.86 -2.30 -25.43
C VAL A 198 21.14 -2.64 -23.97
N GLU A 199 22.24 -2.13 -23.41
CA GLU A 199 22.55 -2.25 -21.99
C GLU A 199 21.49 -1.60 -21.09
N ARG A 200 20.95 -0.44 -21.47
CA ARG A 200 19.82 0.18 -20.74
C ARG A 200 18.58 -0.69 -20.74
N GLY A 201 18.23 -1.30 -21.88
CA GLY A 201 17.11 -2.22 -21.98
C GLY A 201 17.26 -3.45 -21.07
N ARG A 202 18.48 -4.01 -21.00
CA ARG A 202 18.81 -5.12 -20.08
C ARG A 202 18.70 -4.68 -18.63
N HIS A 203 19.24 -3.51 -18.27
CA HIS A 203 19.15 -2.96 -16.92
C HIS A 203 17.69 -2.72 -16.49
N ALA A 204 16.88 -2.08 -17.34
CA ALA A 204 15.47 -1.83 -17.07
C ALA A 204 14.67 -3.13 -16.87
N SER A 205 14.99 -4.17 -17.65
CA SER A 205 14.37 -5.49 -17.49
C SER A 205 14.72 -6.13 -16.15
N LEU A 206 15.99 -6.07 -15.74
CA LEU A 206 16.46 -6.57 -14.45
C LEU A 206 15.82 -5.80 -13.28
N LEU A 207 15.72 -4.48 -13.40
CA LEU A 207 15.09 -3.61 -12.41
C LEU A 207 13.59 -3.93 -12.27
N SER A 208 12.88 -4.10 -13.38
CA SER A 208 11.46 -4.47 -13.37
C SER A 208 11.23 -5.81 -12.68
N LEU A 209 12.08 -6.80 -12.94
CA LEU A 209 12.02 -8.10 -12.27
C LEU A 209 12.32 -8.00 -10.77
N ALA A 210 13.31 -7.18 -10.39
CA ALA A 210 13.64 -6.93 -9.00
C ALA A 210 12.46 -6.31 -8.24
N TYR A 211 11.81 -5.27 -8.80
CA TYR A 211 10.64 -4.65 -8.18
C TYR A 211 9.44 -5.58 -8.09
N LYS A 212 9.18 -6.40 -9.12
CA LYS A 212 8.11 -7.41 -9.08
C LYS A 212 8.35 -8.42 -7.97
N ARG A 213 9.60 -8.85 -7.77
CA ARG A 213 10.00 -9.75 -6.68
C ARG A 213 9.80 -9.07 -5.32
N LEU A 214 10.27 -7.84 -5.16
CA LEU A 214 10.10 -7.05 -3.94
C LEU A 214 8.63 -6.89 -3.57
N ALA A 215 7.78 -6.53 -4.54
CA ALA A 215 6.35 -6.39 -4.34
C ALA A 215 5.66 -7.71 -3.94
N ARG A 216 6.15 -8.87 -4.38
CA ARG A 216 5.64 -10.17 -3.93
C ARG A 216 6.01 -10.44 -2.48
N ILE A 217 7.25 -10.15 -2.08
CA ILE A 217 7.75 -10.34 -0.72
C ILE A 217 6.99 -9.46 0.27
N VAL A 218 6.84 -8.16 -0.04
CA VAL A 218 6.10 -7.22 0.81
C VAL A 218 4.63 -7.65 0.96
N ARG A 219 3.98 -8.08 -0.11
CA ARG A 219 2.61 -8.62 -0.04
C ARG A 219 2.52 -9.89 0.81
N GLY A 220 3.49 -10.79 0.72
CA GLY A 220 3.55 -11.98 1.55
C GLY A 220 3.74 -11.66 3.03
N GLN A 221 4.63 -10.71 3.35
CA GLN A 221 4.92 -10.30 4.72
C GLN A 221 3.73 -9.60 5.39
N LEU A 222 3.05 -8.70 4.67
CA LEU A 222 1.84 -8.05 5.16
C LEU A 222 0.68 -9.04 5.33
N GLY A 223 0.62 -10.09 4.50
CA GLY A 223 -0.33 -11.18 4.67
C GLY A 223 -0.05 -12.04 5.90
N ALA A 224 1.21 -12.33 6.20
CA ALA A 224 1.62 -13.13 7.36
C ALA A 224 1.43 -12.39 8.70
N GLN A 225 1.52 -11.06 8.73
CA GLN A 225 1.25 -10.24 9.92
C GLN A 225 -0.25 -10.02 10.19
N ALA A 226 -1.11 -10.41 9.25
CA ALA A 226 -2.56 -10.31 9.37
C ALA A 226 -3.23 -11.62 9.81
N ALA A 227 -2.47 -12.72 9.89
CA ALA A 227 -2.88 -14.04 10.38
C ALA A 227 -2.46 -14.24 11.84
#